data_AF-A0A8H6X0T7-F1
#
_entry.id   AF-A0A8H6X0T7-F1
#
_cell.length_a   1.000
_cell.length_b   1.000
_cell.length_c   1.000
_cell.angle_alpha   90.00
_cell.angle_beta   90.00
_cell.angle_gamma   90.00
#
_symmetry.space_group_name_H-M   'P 1'
#
loop_
_entity.id
_entity.type
_entity.pdbx_description
1 polymer ?
#
loop_
_entity_poly.entity_id
_entity_poly.type
_entity_poly.pdbx_seq_one_letter_code
_entity_poly.pdbx_strand_id
1 'polypeptide(L)'
;MADTQHQPIPLEVTDFSRFVIEAIKAGTTGTDAKLDQVVLRTSLELASSYLVTDTTTNVASGSQSWLTGLQQLVDILVALHARDELELDTLNAASKVFILCTIQAPFLKSRLARNAGPSPARGGTLKTAAMGCAKSAPSCGGCSTKKALLIVEKQSTVHSLRHGRLHACRLPPPPQQQRKVDLDYAFQSTYASRYQRGLIVVSITFAVKIILTVVWKVYLVVESRRRDGVQQLMSDKEKQALNAAAAEKDFTDIENTSSRYVC
;
A
#
# COMPACT_ATOMS: atom_id res chain seq x y z
N MET A 1 -29.82 -36.38 -23.36
CA MET A 1 -29.13 -35.12 -23.03
C MET A 1 -28.32 -35.37 -21.78
N ALA A 2 -27.08 -34.88 -21.72
CA ALA A 2 -26.24 -35.00 -20.53
C ALA A 2 -26.02 -33.59 -19.98
N ASP A 3 -26.38 -33.37 -18.71
CA ASP A 3 -26.11 -32.10 -18.04
C ASP A 3 -24.61 -32.02 -17.72
N THR A 4 -23.89 -31.23 -18.50
CA THR A 4 -22.49 -30.88 -18.22
C THR A 4 -22.45 -30.08 -16.92
N GLN A 5 -22.20 -30.79 -15.80
CA GLN A 5 -21.98 -30.21 -14.47
C GLN A 5 -20.85 -29.18 -14.54
N HIS A 6 -21.20 -27.90 -14.67
CA HIS A 6 -20.24 -26.81 -14.80
C HIS A 6 -19.68 -26.49 -13.42
N GLN A 7 -18.68 -27.28 -13.01
CA GLN A 7 -18.00 -27.12 -11.74
C GLN A 7 -17.35 -25.74 -11.69
N PRO A 8 -17.70 -24.86 -10.72
CA PRO A 8 -17.21 -23.49 -10.72
C PRO A 8 -15.69 -23.49 -10.55
N ILE A 9 -14.99 -22.89 -11.51
CA ILE A 9 -13.53 -22.76 -11.48
C ILE A 9 -13.15 -22.02 -10.19
N PRO A 10 -12.29 -22.59 -9.32
CA PRO A 10 -11.80 -21.89 -8.15
C PRO A 10 -11.07 -20.63 -8.60
N LEU A 11 -11.64 -19.46 -8.31
CA LEU A 11 -11.00 -18.18 -8.58
C LEU A 11 -9.82 -18.03 -7.63
N GLU A 12 -8.60 -18.13 -8.18
CA GLU A 12 -7.37 -17.92 -7.41
C GLU A 12 -7.35 -16.46 -6.89
N VAL A 13 -6.97 -16.32 -5.62
CA VAL A 13 -6.93 -15.02 -4.95
C VAL A 13 -5.76 -14.22 -5.51
N THR A 14 -6.05 -13.13 -6.21
CA THR A 14 -5.02 -12.30 -6.84
C THR A 14 -4.19 -11.57 -5.78
N ASP A 15 -2.87 -11.55 -6.00
CA ASP A 15 -1.89 -10.82 -5.20
C ASP A 15 -0.94 -10.09 -6.15
N PHE A 16 -1.16 -8.79 -6.31
CA PHE A 16 -0.32 -7.96 -7.18
C PHE A 16 1.14 -7.88 -6.72
N SER A 17 1.43 -7.97 -5.42
CA SER A 17 2.81 -7.93 -4.92
C SER A 17 3.58 -9.19 -5.31
N ARG A 18 2.91 -10.35 -5.26
CA ARG A 18 3.47 -11.62 -5.74
C ARG A 18 3.69 -11.59 -7.25
N PHE A 19 2.69 -11.13 -8.02
CA PHE A 19 2.81 -10.97 -9.48
C PHE A 19 4.00 -10.08 -9.85
N VAL A 20 4.16 -8.92 -9.21
CA VAL A 20 5.28 -8.00 -9.43
C VAL A 20 6.62 -8.71 -9.17
N ILE A 21 6.79 -9.38 -8.03
CA ILE A 21 8.02 -10.12 -7.69
C ILE A 21 8.34 -11.21 -8.72
N GLU A 22 7.34 -11.97 -9.16
CA GLU A 22 7.53 -13.05 -10.14
C GLU A 22 7.84 -12.51 -11.55
N ALA A 23 7.20 -11.42 -11.96
CA ALA A 23 7.48 -10.72 -13.22
C ALA A 23 8.90 -10.12 -13.24
N ILE A 24 9.33 -9.44 -12.18
CA ILE A 24 10.70 -8.90 -12.07
C ILE A 24 11.76 -10.00 -12.14
N LYS A 25 11.52 -11.14 -11.47
CA LYS A 25 12.41 -12.31 -11.53
C LYS A 25 12.51 -12.90 -12.94
N ALA A 26 11.41 -12.96 -13.69
CA ALA A 26 11.40 -13.41 -15.08
C ALA A 26 12.07 -12.40 -16.04
N GLY A 27 11.89 -11.10 -15.81
CA GLY A 27 12.48 -10.02 -16.60
C GLY A 27 13.95 -9.71 -16.27
N THR A 28 14.51 -10.25 -15.20
CA THR A 28 15.94 -10.10 -14.87
C THR A 28 16.71 -11.28 -15.44
N THR A 29 17.44 -11.08 -16.54
CA THR A 29 18.11 -12.16 -17.27
C THR A 29 19.63 -11.94 -17.39
N GLY A 30 20.38 -13.05 -17.43
CA GLY A 30 21.83 -13.03 -17.57
C GLY A 30 22.63 -12.76 -16.28
N THR A 31 23.96 -12.82 -16.40
CA THR A 31 24.93 -12.53 -15.32
C THR A 31 24.91 -11.07 -14.88
N ASP A 32 24.57 -10.18 -15.79
CA ASP A 32 24.74 -8.74 -15.63
C ASP A 32 23.56 -8.09 -14.89
N ALA A 33 22.58 -8.91 -14.48
CA ALA A 33 21.42 -8.53 -13.65
C ALA A 33 20.62 -7.31 -14.16
N LYS A 34 20.64 -7.07 -15.48
CA LYS A 34 19.86 -5.99 -16.11
C LYS A 34 18.39 -6.38 -16.16
N LEU A 35 17.53 -5.50 -15.67
CA LEU A 35 16.08 -5.68 -15.67
C LEU A 35 15.49 -5.28 -17.04
N ASP A 36 14.69 -6.16 -17.63
CA ASP A 36 13.86 -5.83 -18.79
C ASP A 36 12.79 -4.78 -18.41
N GLN A 37 12.92 -3.60 -19.00
CA GLN A 37 12.00 -2.49 -18.78
C GLN A 37 10.68 -2.64 -19.54
N VAL A 38 10.57 -3.56 -20.51
CA VAL A 38 9.28 -3.93 -21.11
C VAL A 38 8.41 -4.61 -20.05
N VAL A 39 8.94 -5.60 -19.33
CA VAL A 39 8.23 -6.26 -18.22
C VAL A 39 7.88 -5.27 -17.10
N LEU A 40 8.78 -4.33 -16.79
CA LEU A 40 8.49 -3.27 -15.81
C LEU A 40 7.36 -2.32 -16.27
N ARG A 41 7.34 -1.91 -17.55
CA ARG A 41 6.26 -1.10 -18.14
C ARG A 41 4.92 -1.83 -18.08
N THR A 42 4.86 -3.09 -18.53
CA THR A 42 3.62 -3.89 -18.47
C THR A 42 3.15 -4.09 -17.03
N SER A 43 4.07 -4.29 -16.07
CA SER A 43 3.72 -4.40 -14.64
C SER A 43 3.13 -3.10 -14.07
N LEU A 44 3.63 -1.94 -14.50
CA LEU A 44 3.07 -0.63 -14.15
C LEU A 44 1.67 -0.43 -14.75
N GLU A 45 1.48 -0.70 -16.05
CA GLU A 45 0.18 -0.55 -16.72
C GLU A 45 -0.90 -1.42 -16.08
N LEU A 46 -0.56 -2.67 -15.77
CA LEU A 46 -1.41 -3.62 -15.07
C LEU A 46 -1.79 -3.19 -13.64
N ALA A 47 -0.99 -2.36 -12.97
CA ALA A 47 -1.26 -1.92 -11.60
C ALA A 47 -2.64 -1.28 -11.43
N SER A 48 -3.13 -0.56 -12.45
CA SER A 48 -4.47 0.06 -12.44
C SER A 48 -5.61 -0.97 -12.52
N SER A 49 -5.41 -2.07 -13.24
CA SER A 49 -6.36 -3.19 -13.31
C SER A 49 -6.34 -4.00 -12.01
N TYR A 50 -5.15 -4.36 -11.52
CA TYR A 50 -4.99 -5.10 -10.26
C TYR A 50 -5.53 -4.34 -9.04
N LEU A 51 -5.52 -2.99 -9.04
CA LEU A 51 -6.19 -2.20 -8.01
C LEU A 51 -7.69 -2.55 -7.89
N VAL A 52 -8.37 -2.75 -9.02
CA VAL A 52 -9.79 -3.12 -9.04
C VAL A 52 -9.96 -4.61 -8.75
N THR A 53 -9.09 -5.46 -9.31
CA THR A 53 -9.17 -6.92 -9.11
C THR A 53 -8.89 -7.30 -7.65
N ASP A 54 -7.72 -6.99 -7.09
CA ASP A 54 -7.36 -7.37 -5.72
C ASP A 54 -8.36 -6.82 -4.70
N THR A 55 -8.87 -5.60 -4.87
CA THR A 55 -9.87 -5.02 -3.94
C THR A 55 -11.28 -5.61 -4.07
N THR A 56 -11.56 -6.44 -5.08
CA THR A 56 -12.85 -7.13 -5.26
C THR A 56 -12.75 -8.65 -5.09
N THR A 57 -11.63 -9.28 -5.45
CA THR A 57 -11.33 -10.70 -5.17
C THR A 57 -10.90 -10.93 -3.71
N ASN A 58 -10.13 -9.99 -3.15
CA ASN A 58 -9.52 -10.10 -1.83
C ASN A 58 -9.86 -8.86 -0.96
N VAL A 59 -11.10 -8.81 -0.48
CA VAL A 59 -11.58 -7.69 0.37
C VAL A 59 -10.78 -7.56 1.69
N ALA A 60 -10.13 -8.63 2.15
CA ALA A 60 -9.39 -8.67 3.41
C ALA A 60 -7.97 -8.09 3.32
N SER A 61 -7.18 -8.46 2.30
CA SER A 61 -5.78 -8.02 2.14
C SER A 61 -5.43 -7.45 0.76
N GLY A 62 -6.34 -7.48 -0.21
CA GLY A 62 -6.08 -7.07 -1.60
C GLY A 62 -5.67 -5.60 -1.77
N SER A 63 -6.21 -4.71 -0.95
CA SER A 63 -5.74 -3.32 -0.90
C SER A 63 -4.30 -3.17 -0.40
N GLN A 64 -3.81 -4.14 0.39
CA GLN A 64 -2.47 -4.17 0.97
C GLN A 64 -1.47 -4.90 0.05
N SER A 65 -1.85 -6.00 -0.62
CA SER A 65 -1.04 -6.62 -1.68
C SER A 65 -0.80 -5.63 -2.81
N TRP A 66 -1.85 -4.96 -3.29
CA TRP A 66 -1.74 -3.94 -4.32
C TRP A 66 -0.79 -2.80 -3.94
N LEU A 67 -0.96 -2.22 -2.74
CA LEU A 67 -0.08 -1.14 -2.27
C LEU A 67 1.38 -1.60 -2.14
N THR A 68 1.61 -2.84 -1.72
CA THR A 68 2.96 -3.43 -1.57
C THR A 68 3.61 -3.65 -2.94
N GLY A 69 2.87 -4.17 -3.93
CA GLY A 69 3.37 -4.31 -5.31
C GLY A 69 3.67 -2.96 -5.97
N LEU A 70 2.81 -1.95 -5.78
CA LEU A 70 3.06 -0.60 -6.30
C LEU A 70 4.29 0.05 -5.64
N GLN A 71 4.49 -0.13 -4.34
CA GLN A 71 5.68 0.34 -3.63
C GLN A 71 6.97 -0.31 -4.19
N GLN A 72 6.96 -1.62 -4.44
CA GLN A 72 8.09 -2.33 -5.06
C GLN A 72 8.42 -1.78 -6.46
N LEU A 73 7.40 -1.47 -7.28
CA LEU A 73 7.59 -0.83 -8.59
C LEU A 73 8.20 0.58 -8.44
N VAL A 74 7.77 1.38 -7.45
CA VAL A 74 8.39 2.69 -7.15
C VAL A 74 9.86 2.54 -6.77
N ASP A 75 10.19 1.61 -5.87
CA ASP A 75 11.56 1.42 -5.38
C ASP A 75 12.51 0.97 -6.51
N ILE A 76 12.00 0.18 -7.47
CA ILE A 76 12.75 -0.25 -8.66
C ILE A 76 12.95 0.89 -9.66
N LEU A 77 11.94 1.73 -9.89
CA LEU A 77 12.10 2.95 -10.71
C LEU A 77 13.15 3.89 -10.10
N VAL A 78 13.17 4.04 -8.77
CA VAL A 78 14.19 4.80 -8.04
C VAL A 78 15.57 4.15 -8.18
N ALA A 79 15.68 2.82 -8.08
CA ALA A 79 16.94 2.09 -8.22
C ALA A 79 17.53 2.17 -9.63
N LEU A 80 16.73 1.96 -10.69
CA LEU A 80 17.15 2.13 -12.08
C LEU A 80 17.60 3.57 -12.36
N HIS A 81 16.85 4.57 -11.86
CA HIS A 81 17.23 5.96 -12.03
C HIS A 81 18.50 6.31 -11.23
N ALA A 82 18.76 5.70 -10.08
CA ALA A 82 19.99 5.90 -9.32
C ALA A 82 21.25 5.32 -10.00
N ARG A 83 21.08 4.56 -11.08
CA ARG A 83 22.15 4.04 -11.96
C ARG A 83 22.17 4.69 -13.34
N ASP A 84 21.27 5.66 -13.59
CA ASP A 84 20.98 6.23 -14.91
C ASP A 84 20.60 5.18 -15.99
N GLU A 85 20.08 4.02 -15.55
CA GLU A 85 19.58 2.93 -16.41
C GLU A 85 18.12 3.12 -16.86
N LEU A 86 17.35 4.01 -16.22
CA LEU A 86 15.92 4.16 -16.43
C LEU A 86 15.57 4.77 -17.80
N GLU A 87 14.82 4.04 -18.62
CA GLU A 87 14.33 4.51 -19.92
C GLU A 87 13.22 5.56 -19.75
N LEU A 88 13.24 6.59 -20.61
CA LEU A 88 12.27 7.69 -20.59
C LEU A 88 10.82 7.18 -20.78
N ASP A 89 10.62 6.15 -21.60
CA ASP A 89 9.30 5.53 -21.80
C ASP A 89 8.79 4.80 -20.56
N THR A 90 9.68 4.22 -19.75
CA THR A 90 9.32 3.64 -18.44
C THR A 90 8.83 4.72 -17.48
N LEU A 91 9.53 5.87 -17.43
CA LEU A 91 9.12 7.02 -16.62
C LEU A 91 7.80 7.64 -17.12
N ASN A 92 7.58 7.65 -18.44
CA ASN A 92 6.35 8.09 -19.10
C ASN A 92 5.16 7.16 -18.78
N ALA A 93 5.35 5.84 -18.83
CA ALA A 93 4.36 4.85 -18.41
C ALA A 93 4.02 5.00 -16.92
N ALA A 94 5.04 5.09 -16.06
CA ALA A 94 4.87 5.26 -14.62
C ALA A 94 4.05 6.51 -14.27
N SER A 95 4.35 7.67 -14.87
CA SER A 95 3.64 8.92 -14.56
C SER A 95 2.13 8.85 -14.91
N LYS A 96 1.77 8.25 -16.05
CA LYS A 96 0.36 7.99 -16.42
C LYS A 96 -0.35 7.11 -15.39
N VAL A 97 0.32 6.03 -14.96
CA VAL A 97 -0.23 5.08 -13.97
C VAL A 97 -0.46 5.73 -12.61
N PHE A 98 0.47 6.54 -12.11
CA PHE A 98 0.28 7.25 -10.84
C PHE A 98 -0.88 8.24 -10.87
N ILE A 99 -1.10 8.94 -11.99
CA ILE A 99 -2.27 9.81 -12.18
C ILE A 99 -3.57 8.99 -12.13
N LEU A 100 -3.66 7.89 -12.89
CA LEU A 100 -4.83 7.01 -12.91
C LEU A 100 -5.14 6.42 -11.53
N CYS A 101 -4.14 5.87 -10.84
CA CYS A 101 -4.33 5.27 -9.50
C CYS A 101 -4.77 6.32 -8.47
N THR A 102 -4.26 7.55 -8.55
CA THR A 102 -4.67 8.68 -7.69
C THR A 102 -6.15 9.04 -7.89
N ILE A 103 -6.65 8.98 -9.13
CA ILE A 103 -8.06 9.24 -9.47
C ILE A 103 -8.97 8.07 -9.04
N GLN A 104 -8.51 6.81 -9.18
CA GLN A 104 -9.30 5.62 -8.86
C GLN A 104 -9.45 5.35 -7.35
N ALA A 105 -8.41 5.62 -6.55
CA ALA A 105 -8.41 5.38 -5.10
C ALA A 105 -9.62 5.98 -4.33
N PRO A 106 -10.01 7.27 -4.49
CA PRO A 106 -11.18 7.82 -3.81
C PRO A 106 -12.51 7.20 -4.29
N PHE A 107 -12.61 6.78 -5.56
CA PHE A 107 -13.80 6.11 -6.09
C PHE A 107 -13.99 4.72 -5.47
N LEU A 108 -12.91 3.93 -5.38
CA LEU A 108 -12.93 2.61 -4.74
C LEU A 108 -13.24 2.70 -3.24
N LYS A 109 -12.63 3.65 -2.52
CA LYS A 109 -12.98 3.97 -1.12
C LYS A 109 -14.49 4.25 -0.98
N SER A 110 -15.07 4.96 -1.94
CA SER A 110 -16.49 5.30 -1.98
C SER A 110 -17.41 4.15 -2.42
N ARG A 111 -16.89 3.06 -3.00
CA ARG A 111 -17.62 1.80 -3.20
C ARG A 111 -17.54 0.92 -1.95
N LEU A 112 -16.33 0.68 -1.43
CA LEU A 112 -16.10 -0.12 -0.22
C LEU A 112 -16.91 0.40 0.98
N ALA A 113 -16.97 1.72 1.18
CA ALA A 113 -17.76 2.33 2.25
C ALA A 113 -19.29 2.13 2.11
N ARG A 114 -19.81 1.88 0.90
CA ARG A 114 -21.24 1.52 0.68
C ARG A 114 -21.48 0.03 0.86
N ASN A 115 -20.54 -0.81 0.41
CA ASN A 115 -20.63 -2.27 0.50
C ASN A 115 -20.42 -2.82 1.93
N ALA A 116 -19.79 -2.05 2.83
CA ALA A 116 -19.63 -2.41 4.25
C ALA A 116 -20.95 -2.53 5.03
N GLY A 117 -22.07 -2.08 4.44
CA GLY A 117 -23.41 -2.13 5.03
C GLY A 117 -23.62 -1.15 6.18
N PRO A 118 -24.88 -0.97 6.64
CA PRO A 118 -25.14 -0.31 7.91
C PRO A 118 -24.60 -1.20 9.04
N SER A 119 -23.43 -0.84 9.60
CA SER A 119 -22.88 -1.51 10.78
C SER A 119 -23.97 -1.64 11.85
N PRO A 120 -24.25 -2.85 12.37
CA PRO A 120 -25.42 -3.09 13.21
C PRO A 120 -25.38 -2.15 14.40
N ALA A 121 -26.39 -1.28 14.48
CA ALA A 121 -26.38 -0.13 15.38
C ALA A 121 -26.09 -0.59 16.81
N ARG A 122 -25.03 -0.03 17.43
CA ARG A 122 -24.54 -0.44 18.74
C ARG A 122 -25.48 0.07 19.84
N GLY A 123 -26.68 -0.50 19.90
CA GLY A 123 -27.76 -0.25 20.85
C GLY A 123 -27.42 -0.75 22.25
N GLY A 124 -26.33 -0.21 22.80
CA GLY A 124 -25.75 -0.55 24.09
C GLY A 124 -25.50 0.72 24.88
N THR A 125 -26.57 1.43 25.24
CA THR A 125 -26.57 2.48 26.25
C THR A 125 -26.30 1.87 27.63
N LEU A 126 -25.04 1.45 27.84
CA LEU A 126 -24.49 1.13 29.15
C LEU A 126 -24.61 2.38 30.02
N LYS A 127 -25.65 2.42 30.86
CA LYS A 127 -25.83 3.45 31.88
C LYS A 127 -24.58 3.47 32.76
N THR A 128 -23.81 4.55 32.69
CA THR A 128 -22.75 4.84 33.65
C THR A 128 -23.38 5.05 35.03
N ALA A 129 -23.46 3.99 35.82
CA ALA A 129 -23.93 4.03 37.20
C ALA A 129 -22.88 4.70 38.09
N ALA A 130 -22.83 6.03 38.04
CA ALA A 130 -21.97 6.86 38.86
C ALA A 130 -22.63 7.22 40.20
N MET A 131 -21.78 7.55 41.19
CA MET A 131 -22.10 8.14 42.49
C MET A 131 -22.92 7.29 43.49
N GLY A 132 -22.18 6.74 44.46
CA GLY A 132 -22.68 6.29 45.76
C GLY A 132 -21.68 6.61 46.89
N CYS A 133 -20.96 7.75 46.77
CA CYS A 133 -19.83 8.08 47.66
C CYS A 133 -20.31 8.83 48.92
N ALA A 134 -20.58 8.07 49.99
CA ALA A 134 -20.93 8.62 51.30
C ALA A 134 -19.68 9.02 52.11
N LYS A 135 -19.83 10.03 52.99
CA LYS A 135 -18.73 10.59 53.80
C LYS A 135 -18.65 9.98 55.21
N SER A 136 -17.48 10.19 55.82
CA SER A 136 -17.20 10.36 57.26
C SER A 136 -17.27 9.17 58.24
N ALA A 137 -16.06 8.82 58.71
CA ALA A 137 -15.70 8.63 60.13
C ALA A 137 -15.98 7.23 60.79
N PRO A 138 -15.48 6.93 62.01
CA PRO A 138 -14.43 5.90 62.13
C PRO A 138 -14.57 4.92 63.32
N SER A 139 -13.52 4.11 63.54
CA SER A 139 -13.21 3.30 64.73
C SER A 139 -13.81 1.89 64.82
N CYS A 140 -13.20 1.08 65.70
CA CYS A 140 -13.42 -0.35 65.96
C CYS A 140 -13.17 -1.29 64.76
N GLY A 141 -12.78 -2.56 64.94
CA GLY A 141 -12.55 -3.32 66.17
C GLY A 141 -12.79 -4.81 65.88
N GLY A 142 -11.80 -5.68 66.09
CA GLY A 142 -11.80 -7.03 65.51
C GLY A 142 -12.73 -8.04 66.19
N CYS A 143 -13.51 -8.79 65.39
CA CYS A 143 -14.14 -10.06 65.75
C CYS A 143 -14.37 -10.83 64.43
N SER A 144 -13.74 -11.99 64.18
CA SER A 144 -14.08 -13.34 64.67
C SER A 144 -15.32 -13.97 64.01
N THR A 145 -15.19 -15.27 63.71
CA THR A 145 -16.08 -16.13 62.90
C THR A 145 -17.56 -16.19 63.31
N LYS A 146 -18.49 -16.40 62.34
CA LYS A 146 -19.41 -17.59 62.29
C LYS A 146 -20.35 -17.65 61.07
N LYS A 147 -21.04 -18.80 60.94
CA LYS A 147 -21.86 -19.31 59.82
C LYS A 147 -23.28 -18.71 59.71
N ALA A 148 -23.81 -18.62 58.49
CA ALA A 148 -25.17 -19.04 58.03
C ALA A 148 -25.22 -18.82 56.49
N LEU A 149 -25.77 -19.64 55.59
CA LEU A 149 -26.66 -20.81 55.60
C LEU A 149 -28.16 -20.59 55.86
N LEU A 150 -28.84 -20.05 54.85
CA LEU A 150 -30.22 -20.33 54.39
C LEU A 150 -30.14 -20.28 52.85
N ILE A 151 -30.64 -21.18 52.01
CA ILE A 151 -31.84 -22.05 52.03
C ILE A 151 -33.14 -21.23 52.10
N VAL A 152 -33.65 -20.88 50.92
CA VAL A 152 -35.10 -20.75 50.68
C VAL A 152 -35.43 -21.59 49.44
N GLU A 153 -36.35 -22.51 49.62
CA GLU A 153 -36.85 -23.46 48.64
C GLU A 153 -38.11 -22.91 47.95
N LYS A 154 -38.34 -23.27 46.68
CA LYS A 154 -39.70 -23.28 46.12
C LYS A 154 -39.85 -24.33 45.01
N GLN A 155 -40.56 -25.41 45.35
CA GLN A 155 -41.01 -26.41 44.37
C GLN A 155 -42.28 -25.92 43.65
N SER A 156 -42.53 -26.43 42.43
CA SER A 156 -43.89 -26.70 41.96
C SER A 156 -43.90 -27.80 40.88
N THR A 157 -43.85 -29.04 41.36
CA THR A 157 -44.60 -30.20 40.83
C THR A 157 -46.10 -29.88 40.66
N VAL A 158 -46.97 -30.56 39.91
CA VAL A 158 -46.95 -31.67 38.89
C VAL A 158 -48.12 -31.35 37.89
N HIS A 159 -48.43 -32.04 36.78
CA HIS A 159 -48.08 -33.38 36.26
C HIS A 159 -47.92 -33.31 34.71
N SER A 160 -48.20 -34.27 33.81
CA SER A 160 -48.89 -35.59 33.82
C SER A 160 -48.30 -36.53 32.73
N LEU A 161 -48.88 -37.72 32.53
CA LEU A 161 -48.45 -38.70 31.51
C LEU A 161 -49.56 -39.05 30.50
N ARG A 162 -49.16 -39.48 29.29
CA ARG A 162 -49.76 -40.64 28.60
C ARG A 162 -48.79 -41.32 27.62
N HIS A 163 -49.10 -42.57 27.28
CA HIS A 163 -48.16 -43.55 26.73
C HIS A 163 -47.84 -43.38 25.23
N GLY A 164 -46.54 -43.37 24.92
CA GLY A 164 -45.87 -44.54 24.33
C GLY A 164 -46.17 -44.96 22.88
N ARG A 165 -45.13 -44.89 22.03
CA ARG A 165 -44.91 -45.86 20.95
C ARG A 165 -43.41 -45.99 20.64
N LEU A 166 -42.93 -47.23 20.51
CA LEU A 166 -41.56 -47.52 20.05
C LEU A 166 -41.52 -47.47 18.52
N HIS A 167 -40.80 -46.50 17.96
CA HIS A 167 -40.36 -46.52 16.57
C HIS A 167 -38.89 -46.12 16.49
N ALA A 168 -38.12 -46.84 15.68
CA ALA A 168 -36.70 -46.57 15.51
C ALA A 168 -36.51 -45.29 14.68
N CYS A 169 -36.01 -44.23 15.32
CA CYS A 169 -35.60 -43.00 14.66
C CYS A 169 -34.07 -42.87 14.66
N ARG A 170 -33.55 -42.35 13.55
CA ARG A 170 -32.11 -42.26 13.22
C ARG A 170 -31.30 -41.61 14.34
N LEU A 171 -30.02 -42.00 14.47
CA LEU A 171 -29.04 -41.17 15.19
C LEU A 171 -29.10 -39.74 14.65
N PRO A 172 -29.03 -38.71 15.51
CA PRO A 172 -28.79 -37.36 15.03
C PRO A 172 -27.42 -37.31 14.35
N PRO A 173 -27.26 -36.57 13.24
CA PRO A 173 -25.92 -36.27 12.73
C PRO A 173 -25.11 -35.53 13.81
N PRO A 174 -23.77 -35.66 13.82
CA PRO A 174 -22.94 -34.89 14.75
C PRO A 174 -23.21 -33.40 14.56
N PRO A 175 -23.24 -32.60 15.65
CA PRO A 175 -23.54 -31.17 15.55
C PRO A 175 -22.49 -30.50 14.66
N GLN A 176 -22.91 -30.01 13.49
CA GLN A 176 -22.01 -29.25 12.64
C GLN A 176 -21.50 -28.02 13.41
N GLN A 177 -20.22 -27.73 13.23
CA GLN A 177 -19.44 -26.81 14.07
C GLN A 177 -19.70 -25.34 13.72
N GLN A 178 -20.98 -24.99 13.60
CA GLN A 178 -21.52 -23.76 13.04
C GLN A 178 -21.50 -22.62 14.08
N ARG A 179 -20.31 -22.37 14.65
CA ARG A 179 -20.10 -21.39 15.73
C ARG A 179 -18.71 -20.77 15.75
N LYS A 180 -18.17 -20.38 14.59
CA LYS A 180 -16.89 -19.64 14.51
C LYS A 180 -16.75 -18.72 13.28
N VAL A 181 -17.79 -17.95 12.95
CA VAL A 181 -17.75 -16.94 11.86
C VAL A 181 -18.17 -15.54 12.34
N ASP A 182 -19.14 -15.44 13.27
CA ASP A 182 -19.66 -14.13 13.74
C ASP A 182 -18.68 -13.28 14.56
N LEU A 183 -17.55 -13.84 15.02
CA LEU A 183 -16.59 -13.12 15.86
C LEU A 183 -15.73 -12.13 15.06
N ASP A 184 -15.37 -12.48 13.82
CA ASP A 184 -14.49 -11.67 12.97
C ASP A 184 -15.23 -10.44 12.40
N TYR A 185 -16.51 -10.60 12.07
CA TYR A 185 -17.37 -9.51 11.59
C TYR A 185 -17.55 -8.40 12.64
N ALA A 186 -17.63 -8.75 13.92
CA ALA A 186 -17.71 -7.80 15.02
C ALA A 186 -16.42 -6.97 15.17
N PHE A 187 -15.26 -7.56 14.90
CA PHE A 187 -13.95 -6.91 15.07
C PHE A 187 -13.66 -5.87 13.98
N GLN A 188 -14.00 -6.16 12.71
CA GLN A 188 -13.73 -5.25 11.58
C GLN A 188 -14.38 -3.86 11.74
N SER A 189 -15.65 -3.81 12.16
CA SER A 189 -16.46 -2.58 12.20
C SER A 189 -15.84 -1.43 13.03
N THR A 190 -15.15 -1.75 14.12
CA THR A 190 -14.62 -0.73 15.05
C THR A 190 -13.29 -0.12 14.57
N TYR A 191 -12.50 -0.87 13.78
CA TYR A 191 -11.20 -0.40 13.26
C TYR A 191 -11.33 0.44 11.98
N ALA A 192 -12.32 0.15 11.14
CA ALA A 192 -12.53 0.83 9.85
C ALA A 192 -12.59 2.37 9.96
N SER A 193 -13.24 2.90 11.00
CA SER A 193 -13.37 4.34 11.24
C SER A 193 -12.03 5.04 11.53
N ARG A 194 -11.13 4.42 12.31
CA ARG A 194 -9.82 4.99 12.63
C ARG A 194 -8.85 4.86 11.45
N TYR A 195 -8.88 3.72 10.74
CA TYR A 195 -8.15 3.55 9.48
C TYR A 195 -8.54 4.60 8.44
N GLN A 196 -9.81 4.98 8.34
CA GLN A 196 -10.30 5.92 7.32
C GLN A 196 -9.65 7.31 7.34
N ARG A 197 -9.25 7.81 8.52
CA ARG A 197 -8.53 9.09 8.66
C ARG A 197 -7.02 8.91 8.45
N GLY A 198 -6.44 7.84 9.00
CA GLY A 198 -5.03 7.49 8.78
C GLY A 198 -4.70 7.37 7.29
N LEU A 199 -5.51 6.65 6.52
CA LEU A 199 -5.31 6.50 5.06
C LEU A 199 -5.32 7.82 4.30
N ILE A 200 -6.06 8.85 4.74
CA ILE A 200 -6.09 10.15 4.04
C ILE A 200 -4.76 10.89 4.27
N VAL A 201 -4.28 10.94 5.52
CA VAL A 201 -3.01 11.60 5.86
C VAL A 201 -1.84 10.84 5.22
N VAL A 202 -1.85 9.50 5.24
CA VAL A 202 -0.85 8.67 4.56
C VAL A 202 -0.91 8.86 3.04
N SER A 203 -2.08 8.84 2.41
CA SER A 203 -2.21 9.06 0.96
C SER A 203 -1.73 10.46 0.54
N ILE A 204 -2.08 11.52 1.28
CA ILE A 204 -1.63 12.89 0.98
C ILE A 204 -0.12 13.03 1.18
N THR A 205 0.43 12.54 2.30
CA THR A 205 1.88 12.62 2.55
C THR A 205 2.69 11.77 1.58
N PHE A 206 2.18 10.63 1.14
CA PHE A 206 2.78 9.80 0.09
C PHE A 206 2.75 10.49 -1.28
N ALA A 207 1.60 11.09 -1.66
CA ALA A 207 1.49 11.88 -2.89
C ALA A 207 2.41 13.11 -2.88
N VAL A 208 2.47 13.85 -1.77
CA VAL A 208 3.43 14.96 -1.58
C VAL A 208 4.87 14.47 -1.65
N LYS A 209 5.20 13.32 -1.05
CA LYS A 209 6.56 12.74 -1.13
C LYS A 209 6.93 12.32 -2.56
N ILE A 210 6.00 11.76 -3.33
CA ILE A 210 6.18 11.47 -4.77
C ILE A 210 6.40 12.77 -5.55
N ILE A 211 5.53 13.77 -5.38
CA ILE A 211 5.64 15.06 -6.07
C ILE A 211 6.99 15.74 -5.76
N LEU A 212 7.39 15.80 -4.49
CA LEU A 212 8.69 16.34 -4.08
C LEU A 212 9.87 15.55 -4.67
N THR A 213 9.77 14.22 -4.73
CA THR A 213 10.81 13.37 -5.34
C THR A 213 10.93 13.63 -6.84
N VAL A 214 9.81 13.72 -7.57
CA VAL A 214 9.78 14.04 -9.00
C VAL A 214 10.32 15.44 -9.26
N VAL A 215 9.86 16.47 -8.52
CA VAL A 215 10.33 17.85 -8.65
C VAL A 215 11.84 17.96 -8.36
N TRP A 216 12.32 17.31 -7.30
CA TRP A 216 13.75 17.27 -6.95
C TRP A 216 14.59 16.58 -8.02
N LYS A 217 14.13 15.46 -8.59
CA LYS A 217 14.85 14.77 -9.67
C LYS A 217 14.83 15.56 -10.99
N VAL A 218 13.72 16.20 -11.36
CA VAL A 218 13.67 17.12 -12.51
C VAL A 218 14.64 18.30 -12.30
N TYR A 219 14.68 18.87 -11.10
CA TYR A 219 15.63 19.93 -10.74
C TYR A 219 17.09 19.46 -10.89
N LEU A 220 17.44 18.27 -10.40
CA LEU A 220 18.79 17.70 -10.56
C LEU A 220 19.17 17.44 -12.03
N VAL A 221 18.24 17.00 -12.88
CA VAL A 221 18.50 16.81 -14.33
C VAL A 221 18.75 18.15 -15.02
N VAL A 222 17.99 19.19 -14.68
CA VAL A 222 18.19 20.55 -15.20
C VAL A 222 19.54 21.12 -14.75
N GLU A 223 19.89 20.98 -13.47
CA GLU A 223 21.16 21.48 -12.91
C GLU A 223 22.37 20.60 -13.30
N SER A 224 22.17 19.37 -13.79
CA SER A 224 23.21 18.61 -14.51
C SER A 224 23.49 19.25 -15.86
N ARG A 225 22.48 19.32 -16.75
CA ARG A 225 22.62 19.92 -18.09
C ARG A 225 23.16 21.33 -18.07
N ARG A 226 22.83 22.11 -17.03
CA ARG A 226 23.38 23.45 -16.79
C ARG A 226 24.87 23.43 -16.51
N ARG A 227 25.38 22.50 -15.69
CA ARG A 227 26.81 22.34 -15.42
C ARG A 227 27.57 21.84 -16.65
N ASP A 228 26.98 20.89 -17.39
CA ASP A 228 27.55 20.37 -18.63
C ASP A 228 27.75 21.49 -19.67
N GLY A 229 26.71 22.30 -19.90
CA GLY A 229 26.78 23.46 -20.79
C GLY A 229 27.74 24.56 -20.34
N VAL A 230 27.90 24.77 -19.02
CA VAL A 230 28.90 25.70 -18.47
C VAL A 230 30.33 25.17 -18.67
N GLN A 231 30.59 23.88 -18.47
CA GLN A 231 31.91 23.29 -18.75
C GLN A 231 32.28 23.39 -20.23
N GLN A 232 31.33 23.12 -21.13
CA GLN A 232 31.57 23.27 -22.57
C GLN A 232 31.89 24.72 -22.95
N LEU A 233 31.10 25.70 -22.47
CA LEU A 233 31.35 27.13 -22.71
C LEU A 233 32.71 27.61 -22.16
N MET A 234 33.15 27.06 -21.02
CA MET A 234 34.48 27.34 -20.45
C MET A 234 35.59 26.78 -21.35
N SER A 235 35.48 25.52 -21.77
CA SER A 235 36.45 24.86 -22.66
C SER A 235 36.56 25.55 -24.02
N ASP A 236 35.44 26.00 -24.59
CA ASP A 236 35.44 26.68 -25.89
C ASP A 236 36.01 28.10 -25.80
N LYS A 237 35.78 28.82 -24.68
CA LYS A 237 36.48 30.09 -24.41
C LYS A 237 37.99 29.92 -24.22
N GLU A 238 38.43 28.85 -23.56
CA GLU A 238 39.86 28.55 -23.37
C GLU A 238 40.54 28.27 -24.72
N LYS A 239 39.93 27.44 -25.58
CA LYS A 239 40.38 27.23 -26.97
C LYS A 239 40.42 28.53 -27.76
N GLN A 240 39.40 29.39 -27.63
CA GLN A 240 39.34 30.66 -28.34
C GLN A 240 40.45 31.63 -27.90
N ALA A 241 40.76 31.67 -26.60
CA ALA A 241 41.87 32.47 -26.06
C ALA A 241 43.24 31.95 -26.52
N LEU A 242 43.44 30.62 -26.52
CA LEU A 242 44.66 29.99 -27.03
C LEU A 242 44.86 30.27 -28.54
N ASN A 243 43.80 30.17 -29.34
CA ASN A 243 43.85 30.48 -30.77
C ASN A 243 44.14 31.97 -31.05
N ALA A 244 43.59 32.88 -30.24
CA ALA A 244 43.90 34.32 -30.35
C ALA A 244 45.38 34.61 -30.02
N ALA A 245 45.91 34.04 -28.93
CA ALA A 245 47.31 34.18 -28.54
C ALA A 245 48.30 33.50 -29.51
N ALA A 246 47.85 32.53 -30.30
CA ALA A 246 48.63 31.96 -31.40
C ALA A 246 48.69 32.90 -32.61
N ALA A 247 47.57 33.50 -33.00
CA ALA A 247 47.48 34.43 -34.13
C ALA A 247 48.30 35.73 -33.91
N GLU A 248 48.41 36.20 -32.68
CA GLU A 248 49.22 37.40 -32.35
C GLU A 248 50.73 37.18 -32.60
N LYS A 249 51.24 35.96 -32.38
CA LYS A 249 52.66 35.64 -32.60
C LYS A 249 53.03 35.63 -34.08
N ASP A 250 52.17 35.07 -34.92
CA ASP A 250 52.39 34.93 -36.37
C ASP A 250 52.62 36.28 -37.06
N PHE A 251 52.03 37.36 -36.54
CA PHE A 251 52.26 38.73 -37.00
C PHE A 251 53.67 39.25 -36.61
N THR A 252 54.16 38.94 -35.41
CA THR A 252 55.42 39.51 -34.88
C THR A 252 56.69 38.99 -35.55
N ASP A 253 56.68 37.77 -36.09
CA ASP A 253 57.85 37.22 -36.80
C ASP A 253 58.07 37.87 -38.19
N ILE A 254 57.02 38.48 -38.77
CA ILE A 254 57.10 39.18 -40.06
C ILE A 254 57.93 40.48 -39.94
N GLU A 255 57.70 41.30 -38.91
CA GLU A 255 58.48 42.52 -38.68
C GLU A 255 59.96 42.20 -38.34
N ASN A 256 60.19 41.20 -37.50
CA ASN A 256 61.54 40.75 -37.13
C ASN A 256 62.35 40.22 -38.33
N THR A 257 61.66 39.59 -39.30
CA THR A 257 62.27 39.15 -40.56
C THR A 257 62.63 40.35 -41.46
N SER A 258 61.76 41.36 -41.54
CA SER A 258 62.01 42.56 -42.35
C SER A 258 63.28 43.32 -41.92
N SER A 259 63.54 43.39 -40.61
CA SER A 259 64.73 44.06 -40.05
C SER A 259 66.09 43.42 -40.41
N ARG A 260 66.13 42.25 -41.06
CA ARG A 260 67.36 41.53 -41.40
C ARG A 260 67.87 41.74 -42.83
N TYR A 261 67.14 42.48 -43.67
CA TYR A 261 67.45 42.65 -45.10
C TYR A 261 67.80 44.10 -45.49
N VAL A 262 68.26 44.92 -44.54
CA VAL A 262 68.77 46.28 -44.80
C VAL A 262 70.29 46.31 -44.65
N CYS A 263 70.98 45.93 -45.73
CA CYS A 263 72.43 46.00 -45.93
C CYS A 263 72.72 46.38 -47.40
#